data_AF-A0A7S4STR3-F1
#
_entry.id   AF-A0A7S4STR3-F1
#
_cell.length_a   1.000
_cell.length_b   1.000
_cell.length_c   1.000
_cell.angle_alpha   90.00
_cell.angle_beta   90.00
_cell.angle_gamma   90.00
#
_symmetry.space_group_name_H-M   'P 1'
#
loop_
_entity.id
_entity.type
_entity.pdbx_description
1 polymer ?
#
loop_
_entity_poly.entity_id
_entity_poly.type
_entity_poly.pdbx_seq_one_letter_code
_entity_poly.pdbx_strand_id
1 'polypeptide(L)'
;SRAPRNAFEGMGRPSKPGWTSGRLDRLTEWAGSKEANRPIICEYEPQGLWLWTKWRGTVLKMTFGSVLFCMGMGIALDFFARKYLSSTKAVTWSLLAVPPASEPFIQSLNGLKKLWEYQLSLATFIVTFFLSHAYSYWQKVYNTTRGIQGRINDFCMLLSIGAQRGSSGDDSGTEGYSNEAKDLVMRCTRLIRLSHTFFWAATPTASNGLNDCEEFIRDAANCPLPVDDDHIGPLLLSPYGLRALVRVGQLTKDE
;
A
#
# COMPACT_ATOMS: atom_id res chain seq x y z
N SER A 1 -37.76 2.29 2.00
CA SER A 1 -37.09 3.60 1.95
C SER A 1 -35.58 3.36 1.80
N ARG A 2 -35.04 3.49 0.59
CA ARG A 2 -33.61 3.29 0.32
C ARG A 2 -32.87 4.58 0.65
N ALA A 3 -31.93 4.52 1.59
CA ALA A 3 -31.01 5.61 1.86
C ALA A 3 -30.25 5.99 0.57
N PRO A 4 -30.04 7.29 0.28
CA PRO A 4 -29.29 7.72 -0.89
C PRO A 4 -27.85 7.20 -0.80
N ARG A 5 -27.38 6.56 -1.89
CA ARG A 5 -26.06 5.94 -2.04
C ARG A 5 -24.86 6.92 -1.92
N ASN A 6 -25.10 8.20 -1.64
CA ASN A 6 -24.10 9.26 -1.74
C ASN A 6 -23.77 9.97 -0.41
N ALA A 7 -24.31 9.54 0.74
CA ALA A 7 -24.01 10.19 2.02
C ALA A 7 -22.56 9.98 2.53
N PHE A 8 -21.79 9.10 1.88
CA PHE A 8 -20.38 8.81 2.22
C PHE A 8 -19.38 9.24 1.13
N GLU A 9 -19.81 10.01 0.13
CA GLU A 9 -18.90 10.68 -0.82
C GLU A 9 -18.43 12.02 -0.23
N GLY A 10 -17.46 12.01 0.67
CA GLY A 10 -16.90 13.28 1.12
C GLY A 10 -15.88 13.19 2.24
N MET A 11 -16.15 12.35 3.23
CA MET A 11 -15.24 12.14 4.34
C MET A 11 -14.59 10.77 4.18
N GLY A 12 -13.33 10.79 3.74
CA GLY A 12 -12.44 9.68 4.04
C GLY A 12 -12.00 8.73 2.93
N ARG A 13 -12.35 9.00 1.67
CA ARG A 13 -11.70 8.31 0.54
C ARG A 13 -10.35 8.98 0.24
N PRO A 14 -9.26 8.21 0.00
CA PRO A 14 -8.08 8.79 -0.60
C PRO A 14 -8.49 9.44 -1.93
N SER A 15 -8.17 10.71 -2.05
CA SER A 15 -8.53 11.54 -3.19
C SER A 15 -7.97 10.94 -4.49
N LYS A 16 -8.79 10.88 -5.55
CA LYS A 16 -8.36 10.49 -6.91
C LYS A 16 -7.12 11.31 -7.31
N PRO A 17 -6.09 10.75 -7.92
CA PRO A 17 -4.87 11.47 -8.30
C PRO A 17 -5.14 12.75 -9.14
N GLY A 18 -4.26 13.77 -9.05
CA GLY A 18 -4.38 15.08 -9.73
C GLY A 18 -4.42 16.30 -8.78
N TRP A 19 -3.66 17.38 -9.03
CA TRP A 19 -3.64 18.56 -8.14
C TRP A 19 -4.66 19.61 -8.56
N THR A 20 -5.55 20.03 -7.65
CA THR A 20 -6.55 21.10 -7.86
C THR A 20 -6.50 22.13 -6.71
N SER A 21 -6.84 23.39 -6.97
CA SER A 21 -6.91 24.44 -5.94
C SER A 21 -7.94 24.09 -4.85
N GLY A 22 -7.57 24.29 -3.57
CA GLY A 22 -8.42 23.94 -2.40
C GLY A 22 -8.35 22.48 -1.96
N ARG A 23 -7.56 21.64 -2.64
CA ARG A 23 -7.41 20.22 -2.28
C ARG A 23 -6.54 20.00 -1.04
N LEU A 24 -5.51 20.82 -0.84
CA LEU A 24 -4.67 20.71 0.36
C LEU A 24 -5.33 21.37 1.57
N ASP A 25 -6.19 22.38 1.40
CA ASP A 25 -7.15 22.79 2.44
C ASP A 25 -8.11 21.67 2.78
N ARG A 26 -8.65 20.95 1.79
CA ARG A 26 -9.49 19.77 2.02
C ARG A 26 -8.72 18.61 2.66
N LEU A 27 -7.45 18.40 2.31
CA LEU A 27 -6.58 17.40 2.96
C LEU A 27 -6.16 17.85 4.36
N THR A 28 -6.13 19.15 4.63
CA THR A 28 -5.84 19.74 5.94
C THR A 28 -7.08 19.73 6.82
N GLU A 29 -8.26 19.94 6.27
CA GLU A 29 -9.56 19.81 6.91
C GLU A 29 -9.86 18.34 7.18
N TRP A 30 -9.57 17.45 6.22
CA TRP A 30 -9.52 16.00 6.42
C TRP A 30 -8.46 15.63 7.47
N ALA A 31 -7.30 16.26 7.36
CA ALA A 31 -6.22 16.39 8.32
C ALA A 31 -6.76 16.58 9.74
N GLY A 32 -7.57 17.62 9.88
CA GLY A 32 -8.23 18.21 11.04
C GLY A 32 -9.44 17.44 11.56
N SER A 33 -10.00 16.53 10.76
CA SER A 33 -11.23 15.82 11.11
C SER A 33 -11.06 15.05 12.42
N LYS A 34 -12.03 15.22 13.32
CA LYS A 34 -12.13 14.49 14.59
C LYS A 34 -12.64 13.06 14.38
N GLU A 35 -13.15 12.73 13.18
CA GLU A 35 -13.69 11.42 12.87
C GLU A 35 -12.60 10.46 12.40
N ALA A 36 -12.49 9.31 13.08
CA ALA A 36 -11.59 8.24 12.68
C ALA A 36 -12.11 7.62 11.36
N ASN A 37 -11.49 8.01 10.26
CA ASN A 37 -11.87 7.62 8.90
C ASN A 37 -11.86 6.08 8.69
N ARG A 38 -11.02 5.36 9.42
CA ARG A 38 -11.07 3.90 9.58
C ARG A 38 -10.60 3.58 10.99
N PRO A 39 -11.06 2.49 11.61
CA PRO A 39 -10.40 2.00 12.81
C PRO A 39 -8.92 1.79 12.46
N ILE A 40 -8.03 2.40 13.25
CA ILE A 40 -6.57 2.42 13.03
C ILE A 40 -6.02 0.98 12.92
N ILE A 41 -6.79 0.02 13.45
CA ILE A 41 -6.64 -1.40 13.24
C ILE A 41 -8.02 -1.89 12.83
N CYS A 42 -8.21 -2.34 11.59
CA CYS A 42 -9.36 -3.19 11.29
C CYS A 42 -9.24 -4.38 12.23
N GLU A 43 -10.17 -4.51 13.17
CA GLU A 43 -10.25 -5.68 14.02
C GLU A 43 -10.28 -6.90 13.11
N TYR A 44 -9.21 -7.69 13.18
CA TYR A 44 -9.11 -8.90 12.40
C TYR A 44 -10.02 -9.92 13.07
N GLU A 45 -11.24 -10.08 12.54
CA GLU A 45 -12.12 -11.18 12.89
C GLU A 45 -11.82 -12.36 11.96
N PRO A 46 -11.06 -13.38 12.39
CA PRO A 46 -10.71 -14.51 11.55
C PRO A 46 -11.90 -15.44 11.37
N GLN A 47 -12.77 -15.16 10.42
CA GLN A 47 -13.66 -16.19 9.88
C GLN A 47 -12.93 -16.91 8.75
N GLY A 48 -12.42 -18.12 9.02
CA GLY A 48 -11.59 -18.86 8.07
C GLY A 48 -12.23 -19.05 6.69
N LEU A 49 -13.54 -19.32 6.64
CA LEU A 49 -14.30 -19.44 5.39
C LEU A 49 -14.38 -18.11 4.61
N TRP A 50 -14.48 -16.99 5.32
CA TRP A 50 -14.53 -15.66 4.71
C TRP A 50 -13.21 -15.31 4.00
N LEU A 51 -12.07 -15.69 4.57
CA LEU A 51 -10.75 -15.48 3.94
C LEU A 51 -10.65 -16.13 2.55
N TRP A 52 -11.22 -17.32 2.37
CA TRP A 52 -11.22 -18.02 1.08
C TRP A 52 -12.10 -17.35 0.02
N THR A 53 -13.11 -16.59 0.42
CA THR A 53 -13.97 -15.84 -0.51
C THR A 53 -13.38 -14.51 -0.95
N LYS A 54 -12.30 -14.04 -0.30
CA LYS A 54 -11.73 -12.73 -0.56
C LYS A 54 -10.70 -12.81 -1.68
N TRP A 55 -10.92 -12.08 -2.76
CA TRP A 55 -9.97 -12.01 -3.89
C TRP A 55 -8.93 -10.90 -3.75
N ARG A 56 -9.29 -9.79 -3.10
CA ARG A 56 -8.40 -8.62 -2.97
C ARG A 56 -7.45 -8.76 -1.78
N GLY A 57 -6.16 -8.63 -2.04
CA GLY A 57 -5.10 -8.68 -1.02
C GLY A 57 -4.71 -10.11 -0.60
N THR A 58 -5.17 -11.12 -1.32
CA THR A 58 -4.81 -12.52 -1.07
C THR A 58 -3.68 -12.99 -1.97
N VAL A 59 -2.94 -13.99 -1.52
CA VAL A 59 -1.89 -14.68 -2.29
C VAL A 59 -2.42 -15.14 -3.65
N LEU A 60 -3.67 -15.61 -3.72
CA LEU A 60 -4.32 -16.04 -4.96
C LEU A 60 -4.27 -14.98 -6.05
N LYS A 61 -4.54 -13.70 -5.76
CA LYS A 61 -4.51 -12.63 -6.77
C LYS A 61 -3.09 -12.42 -7.32
N MET A 62 -2.07 -12.55 -6.47
CA MET A 62 -0.68 -12.35 -6.87
C MET A 62 -0.14 -13.57 -7.65
N THR A 63 -0.54 -14.78 -7.28
CA THR A 63 0.03 -16.01 -7.87
C THR A 63 -0.80 -16.61 -9.00
N PHE A 64 -2.05 -16.17 -9.20
CA PHE A 64 -2.96 -16.79 -10.18
C PHE A 64 -2.36 -16.87 -11.59
N GLY A 65 -1.73 -15.80 -12.07
CA GLY A 65 -1.07 -15.80 -13.38
C GLY A 65 0.05 -16.84 -13.48
N SER A 66 0.92 -16.90 -12.47
CA SER A 66 2.00 -17.89 -12.40
C SER A 66 1.47 -19.32 -12.28
N VAL A 67 0.39 -19.53 -11.52
CA VAL A 67 -0.26 -20.85 -11.38
C VAL A 67 -0.83 -21.30 -12.72
N LEU A 68 -1.56 -20.44 -13.43
CA LEU A 68 -2.08 -20.76 -14.75
C LEU A 68 -0.98 -21.05 -15.75
N PHE A 69 0.11 -20.28 -15.71
CA PHE A 69 1.28 -20.51 -16.55
C PHE A 69 1.91 -21.89 -16.27
N CYS A 70 2.15 -22.24 -15.00
CA CYS A 70 2.67 -23.55 -14.61
C CYS A 70 1.73 -24.70 -15.00
N MET A 71 0.41 -24.53 -14.83
CA MET A 71 -0.59 -25.50 -15.28
C MET A 71 -0.54 -25.69 -16.80
N GLY A 72 -0.47 -24.59 -17.56
CA GLY A 72 -0.34 -24.61 -19.01
C GLY A 72 0.93 -25.31 -19.48
N MET A 73 2.07 -25.03 -18.84
CA MET A 73 3.34 -25.70 -19.11
C MET A 73 3.26 -27.21 -18.83
N GLY A 74 2.61 -27.61 -17.73
CA GLY A 74 2.40 -29.02 -17.40
C GLY A 74 1.56 -29.74 -18.46
N ILE A 75 0.46 -29.12 -18.91
CA ILE A 75 -0.38 -29.66 -19.99
C ILE A 75 0.42 -29.75 -21.30
N ALA A 76 1.16 -28.71 -21.67
CA ALA A 76 1.97 -28.71 -22.89
C ALA A 76 3.04 -29.82 -22.88
N LEU A 77 3.69 -30.05 -21.73
CA LEU A 77 4.67 -31.13 -21.56
C LEU A 77 4.02 -32.51 -21.66
N ASP A 78 2.83 -32.72 -21.08
CA ASP A 78 2.09 -33.99 -21.22
C ASP A 78 1.72 -34.26 -22.70
N PHE A 79 1.20 -33.26 -23.41
CA PHE A 79 0.91 -33.38 -24.84
C PHE A 79 2.16 -33.67 -25.67
N PHE A 80 3.27 -32.99 -25.37
CA PHE A 80 4.54 -33.23 -26.06
C PHE A 80 5.06 -34.65 -25.82
N ALA A 81 5.05 -35.11 -24.57
CA ALA A 81 5.47 -36.46 -24.20
C ALA A 81 4.63 -37.51 -24.94
N ARG A 82 3.30 -37.36 -24.95
CA ARG A 82 2.40 -38.29 -25.67
C ARG A 82 2.66 -38.29 -27.16
N LYS A 83 2.80 -37.13 -27.80
CA LYS A 83 3.06 -37.02 -29.25
C LYS A 83 4.40 -37.65 -29.63
N TYR A 84 5.44 -37.42 -28.83
CA TYR A 84 6.76 -38.01 -29.04
C TYR A 84 6.71 -39.54 -28.93
N LEU A 85 6.05 -40.07 -27.89
CA LEU A 85 5.88 -41.52 -27.69
C LEU A 85 4.99 -42.17 -28.76
N SER A 86 3.90 -41.53 -29.18
CA SER A 86 3.05 -42.01 -30.28
C SER A 86 3.79 -42.17 -31.60
N SER A 87 4.85 -41.38 -31.81
CA SER A 87 5.69 -41.49 -33.01
C SER A 87 6.64 -42.68 -32.97
N THR A 88 6.98 -43.21 -31.78
CA THR A 88 7.96 -44.28 -31.60
C THR A 88 7.34 -45.63 -31.24
N LYS A 89 6.19 -45.66 -30.55
CA LYS A 89 5.44 -46.87 -30.17
C LYS A 89 3.92 -46.59 -30.09
N ALA A 90 3.10 -47.62 -30.27
CA ALA A 90 1.68 -47.53 -30.00
C ALA A 90 1.45 -47.23 -28.50
N VAL A 91 0.99 -46.02 -28.19
CA VAL A 91 0.67 -45.57 -26.84
C VAL A 91 -0.46 -46.43 -26.28
N THR A 92 -0.18 -47.19 -25.23
CA THR A 92 -1.13 -48.10 -24.57
C THR A 92 -1.91 -47.49 -23.41
N TRP A 93 -1.69 -46.22 -23.07
CA TRP A 93 -2.15 -45.60 -21.83
C TRP A 93 -3.18 -44.50 -22.10
N SER A 94 -4.26 -44.51 -21.32
CA SER A 94 -5.37 -43.56 -21.46
C SER A 94 -4.97 -42.14 -21.02
N LEU A 95 -5.82 -41.17 -21.34
CA LEU A 95 -5.56 -39.74 -21.11
C LEU A 95 -5.37 -39.39 -19.61
N LEU A 96 -5.90 -40.22 -18.70
CA LEU A 96 -5.80 -40.05 -17.25
C LEU A 96 -5.00 -41.15 -16.54
N ALA A 97 -4.46 -42.14 -17.27
CA ALA A 97 -3.69 -43.21 -16.68
C ALA A 97 -2.26 -42.76 -16.38
N VAL A 98 -1.75 -43.17 -15.21
CA VAL A 98 -0.35 -42.97 -14.84
C VAL A 98 0.53 -43.85 -15.74
N PRO A 99 1.59 -43.29 -16.36
CA PRO A 99 2.49 -44.09 -17.16
C PRO A 99 3.19 -45.20 -16.37
N PRO A 100 3.53 -46.32 -17.02
CA PRO A 100 4.42 -47.32 -16.43
C PRO A 100 5.85 -46.79 -16.30
N ALA A 101 6.49 -47.08 -15.16
CA ALA A 101 7.85 -46.63 -14.83
C ALA A 101 8.97 -47.27 -15.68
N SER A 102 8.64 -48.24 -16.53
CA SER A 102 9.57 -48.92 -17.43
C SER A 102 9.91 -48.12 -18.68
N GLU A 103 9.19 -47.03 -18.98
CA GLU A 103 9.46 -46.22 -20.17
C GLU A 103 10.78 -45.42 -20.01
N PRO A 104 11.70 -45.49 -21.00
CA PRO A 104 13.03 -44.88 -20.90
C PRO A 104 12.97 -43.35 -20.75
N PHE A 105 11.95 -42.71 -21.33
CA PHE A 105 11.70 -41.27 -21.16
C PHE A 105 11.45 -40.90 -19.69
N ILE A 106 10.66 -41.70 -18.97
CA ILE A 106 10.30 -41.43 -17.57
C ILE A 106 11.48 -41.72 -16.64
N GLN A 107 12.27 -42.75 -16.96
CA GLN A 107 13.51 -43.02 -16.25
C GLN A 107 14.50 -41.84 -16.33
N SER A 108 14.58 -41.17 -17.50
CA SER A 108 15.41 -39.97 -17.65
C SER A 108 14.92 -38.80 -16.77
N LEU A 109 13.61 -38.65 -16.59
CA LEU A 109 13.00 -37.64 -15.72
C LEU A 109 13.20 -37.91 -14.23
N ASN A 110 13.52 -39.14 -13.83
CA ASN A 110 13.78 -39.47 -12.43
C ASN A 110 15.01 -38.74 -11.87
N GLY A 111 16.02 -38.47 -12.72
CA GLY A 111 17.17 -37.62 -12.34
C GLY A 111 16.73 -36.19 -12.03
N LEU A 112 15.85 -35.63 -12.87
CA LEU A 112 15.26 -34.30 -12.65
C LEU A 112 14.43 -34.24 -11.36
N LYS A 113 13.68 -35.29 -11.04
CA LYS A 113 12.93 -35.40 -9.80
C LYS A 113 13.84 -35.28 -8.58
N LYS A 114 14.95 -36.04 -8.53
CA LYS A 114 15.91 -35.95 -7.41
C LYS A 114 16.54 -34.57 -7.30
N LEU A 115 16.93 -33.97 -8.43
CA LEU A 115 17.45 -32.59 -8.44
C LEU A 115 16.42 -31.60 -7.91
N TRP A 116 15.15 -31.75 -8.30
CA TRP A 116 14.05 -30.92 -7.85
C TRP A 116 13.80 -31.03 -6.35
N GLU A 117 13.90 -32.23 -5.76
CA GLU A 117 13.77 -32.45 -4.31
C GLU A 117 14.86 -31.68 -3.52
N TYR A 118 16.11 -31.67 -4.02
CA TYR A 118 17.18 -30.87 -3.42
C TYR A 118 16.91 -29.36 -3.57
N GLN A 119 16.53 -28.92 -4.76
CA GLN A 119 16.24 -27.52 -5.04
C GLN A 119 15.06 -27.01 -4.20
N LEU A 120 14.03 -27.82 -3.99
CA LEU A 120 12.87 -27.47 -3.16
C LEU A 120 13.28 -27.18 -1.72
N SER A 121 14.18 -28.00 -1.16
CA SER A 121 14.70 -27.81 0.20
C SER A 121 15.48 -26.49 0.31
N LEU A 122 16.37 -26.23 -0.64
CA LEU A 122 17.14 -24.98 -0.69
C LEU A 122 16.24 -23.76 -0.88
N ALA A 123 15.27 -23.82 -1.80
CA ALA A 123 14.33 -22.74 -2.05
C ALA A 123 13.46 -22.46 -0.82
N THR A 124 12.97 -23.50 -0.14
CA THR A 124 12.19 -23.37 1.10
C THR A 124 13.00 -22.69 2.18
N PHE A 125 14.27 -23.06 2.36
CA PHE A 125 15.17 -22.42 3.31
C PHE A 125 15.38 -20.94 2.99
N ILE A 126 15.72 -20.60 1.74
CA ILE A 126 15.96 -19.22 1.30
C ILE A 126 14.70 -18.38 1.49
N VAL A 127 13.55 -18.85 1.00
CA VAL A 127 12.27 -18.12 1.12
C VAL A 127 11.89 -17.91 2.58
N THR A 128 12.05 -18.92 3.43
CA THR A 128 11.72 -18.80 4.86
C THR A 128 12.63 -17.78 5.55
N PHE A 129 13.94 -17.82 5.25
CA PHE A 129 14.89 -16.86 5.78
C PHE A 129 14.58 -15.42 5.37
N PHE A 130 14.39 -15.18 4.07
CA PHE A 130 14.05 -13.85 3.56
C PHE A 130 12.70 -13.36 4.08
N LEU A 131 11.69 -14.22 4.13
CA LEU A 131 10.38 -13.87 4.66
C LEU A 131 10.46 -13.48 6.13
N SER A 132 11.25 -14.20 6.93
CA SER A 132 11.46 -13.88 8.35
C SER A 132 12.14 -12.52 8.54
N HIS A 133 13.15 -12.23 7.70
CA HIS A 133 13.83 -10.93 7.73
C HIS A 133 12.91 -9.79 7.26
N ALA A 134 12.17 -9.99 6.17
CA ALA A 134 11.21 -9.02 5.64
C ALA A 134 10.08 -8.74 6.65
N TYR A 135 9.57 -9.76 7.31
CA TYR A 135 8.55 -9.62 8.35
C TYR A 135 9.09 -8.84 9.55
N SER A 136 10.30 -9.14 10.01
CA SER A 136 10.95 -8.42 11.11
C SER A 136 11.17 -6.95 10.77
N TYR A 137 11.59 -6.66 9.54
CA TYR A 137 11.72 -5.29 9.03
C TYR A 137 10.38 -4.57 8.97
N TRP A 138 9.35 -5.20 8.40
CA TRP A 138 8.00 -4.66 8.33
C TRP A 138 7.46 -4.34 9.74
N GLN A 139 7.65 -5.23 10.71
CA GLN A 139 7.22 -5.00 12.08
C GLN A 139 7.95 -3.82 12.73
N LYS A 140 9.26 -3.65 12.48
CA LYS A 140 10.02 -2.47 12.94
C LYS A 140 9.46 -1.18 12.35
N VAL A 141 9.27 -1.14 11.03
CA VAL A 141 8.70 0.05 10.34
C VAL A 141 7.31 0.36 10.87
N TYR A 142 6.46 -0.65 11.04
CA TYR A 142 5.12 -0.50 11.60
C TYR A 142 5.15 0.08 13.02
N ASN A 143 5.98 -0.49 13.90
CA ASN A 143 6.10 -0.02 15.29
C ASN A 143 6.65 1.41 15.37
N THR A 144 7.67 1.74 14.56
CA THR A 144 8.21 3.11 14.50
C THR A 144 7.14 4.10 14.01
N THR A 145 6.41 3.75 12.95
CA THR A 145 5.31 4.57 12.43
C THR A 145 4.25 4.85 13.49
N ARG A 146 3.83 3.81 14.22
CA ARG A 146 2.89 3.97 15.34
C ARG A 146 3.48 4.80 16.48
N GLY A 147 4.76 4.63 16.77
CA GLY A 147 5.47 5.43 17.77
C GLY A 147 5.43 6.92 17.42
N ILE A 148 5.71 7.27 16.16
CA ILE A 148 5.64 8.65 15.65
C ILE A 148 4.20 9.19 15.77
N GLN A 149 3.20 8.42 15.33
CA GLN A 149 1.79 8.81 15.43
C GLN A 149 1.37 9.07 16.89
N GLY A 150 1.78 8.21 17.82
CA GLY A 150 1.54 8.40 19.25
C GLY A 150 2.17 9.68 19.78
N ARG A 151 3.43 9.96 19.42
CA ARG A 151 4.14 11.17 19.87
C ARG A 151 3.53 12.44 19.31
N ILE A 152 3.08 12.45 18.05
CA ILE A 152 2.36 13.58 17.47
C ILE A 152 1.07 13.86 18.26
N ASN A 153 0.34 12.80 18.64
CA ASN A 153 -0.85 12.95 19.47
C ASN A 153 -0.51 13.52 20.86
N ASP A 154 0.57 13.05 21.50
CA ASP A 154 1.04 13.60 22.78
C ASP A 154 1.37 15.10 22.67
N PHE A 155 2.05 15.52 21.60
CA PHE A 155 2.32 16.95 21.33
C PHE A 155 1.03 17.75 21.17
N CYS A 156 0.06 17.25 20.40
CA CYS A 156 -1.24 17.93 20.23
C CYS A 156 -1.99 18.03 21.56
N MET A 157 -1.90 17.02 22.42
CA MET A 157 -2.50 17.04 23.75
C MET A 157 -1.83 18.08 24.66
N LEU A 158 -0.50 18.13 24.70
CA LEU A 158 0.24 19.14 25.48
C LEU A 158 -0.08 20.57 25.04
N LEU A 159 -0.13 20.80 23.72
CA LEU A 159 -0.53 22.06 23.13
C LEU A 159 -1.96 22.46 23.53
N SER A 160 -2.88 21.49 23.55
CA SER A 160 -4.28 21.71 23.95
C SER A 160 -4.43 21.97 25.46
N ILE A 161 -3.57 21.38 26.30
CA ILE A 161 -3.57 21.60 27.76
C ILE A 161 -2.99 22.97 28.10
N GLY A 162 -1.93 23.40 27.39
CA GLY A 162 -1.26 24.68 27.61
C GLY A 162 -1.98 25.90 27.02
N ALA A 163 -2.99 25.69 26.19
CA ALA A 163 -3.74 26.76 25.54
C ALA A 163 -4.60 27.55 26.54
N GLN A 164 -4.61 28.88 26.39
CA GLN A 164 -5.37 29.78 27.26
C GLN A 164 -6.88 29.50 27.16
N ARG A 165 -7.52 29.38 28.32
CA ARG A 165 -8.98 29.19 28.40
C ARG A 165 -9.73 30.50 28.27
N GLY A 166 -10.90 30.43 27.63
CA GLY A 166 -11.83 31.56 27.53
C GLY A 166 -12.40 31.93 28.90
N SER A 167 -12.72 33.20 29.13
CA SER A 167 -13.40 33.65 30.35
C SER A 167 -14.87 33.23 30.31
N SER A 168 -15.42 32.74 31.43
CA SER A 168 -16.77 32.14 31.55
C SER A 168 -17.96 33.11 31.32
N GLY A 169 -17.79 34.20 30.58
CA GLY A 169 -18.84 35.19 30.31
C GLY A 169 -19.14 35.41 28.82
N ASP A 170 -18.44 34.72 27.91
CA ASP A 170 -18.68 34.83 26.46
C ASP A 170 -19.69 33.75 26.05
N ASP A 171 -20.93 34.16 25.79
CA ASP A 171 -22.12 33.32 25.58
C ASP A 171 -22.10 32.51 24.25
N SER A 172 -20.96 32.45 23.57
CA SER A 172 -20.78 31.52 22.45
C SER A 172 -20.52 30.12 23.00
N GLY A 173 -21.61 29.38 23.27
CA GLY A 173 -21.66 28.09 23.96
C GLY A 173 -20.90 26.91 23.35
N THR A 174 -19.70 27.09 22.84
CA THR A 174 -18.83 26.00 22.40
C THR A 174 -17.37 26.40 22.53
N GLU A 175 -16.63 25.59 23.29
CA GLU A 175 -15.16 25.49 23.32
C GLU A 175 -14.46 26.49 24.24
N GLY A 176 -14.10 26.05 25.44
CA GLY A 176 -13.46 26.83 26.50
C GLY A 176 -12.03 27.32 26.24
N TYR A 177 -11.68 27.70 25.00
CA TYR A 177 -10.42 28.33 24.62
C TYR A 177 -10.64 29.80 24.24
N SER A 178 -9.65 30.67 24.46
CA SER A 178 -9.69 32.01 23.86
C SER A 178 -9.56 31.91 22.33
N ASN A 179 -10.14 32.85 21.58
CA ASN A 179 -10.09 32.84 20.12
C ASN A 179 -8.66 32.82 19.57
N GLU A 180 -7.75 33.57 20.20
CA GLU A 180 -6.32 33.62 19.86
C GLU A 180 -5.63 32.28 20.13
N ALA A 181 -5.90 31.65 21.29
CA ALA A 181 -5.31 30.35 21.62
C ALA A 181 -5.85 29.22 20.73
N LYS A 182 -7.13 29.28 20.34
CA LYS A 182 -7.73 28.35 19.39
C LYS A 182 -7.07 28.43 18.01
N ASP A 183 -6.86 29.64 17.48
CA ASP A 183 -6.19 29.81 16.19
C ASP A 183 -4.74 29.31 16.24
N LEU A 184 -4.01 29.63 17.31
CA LEU A 184 -2.63 29.13 17.51
C LEU A 184 -2.58 27.59 17.57
N VAL A 185 -3.47 26.97 18.35
CA VAL A 185 -3.56 25.52 18.47
C VAL A 185 -3.81 24.87 17.10
N MET A 186 -4.78 25.40 16.36
CA MET A 186 -5.13 24.90 15.03
C MET A 186 -3.97 25.03 14.04
N ARG A 187 -3.25 26.16 14.04
CA ARG A 187 -2.08 26.37 13.19
C ARG A 187 -0.94 25.40 13.52
N CYS A 188 -0.63 25.22 14.81
CA CYS A 188 0.42 24.29 15.23
C CYS A 188 0.07 22.83 14.87
N THR A 189 -1.16 22.39 15.14
CA THR A 189 -1.63 21.05 14.76
C THR A 189 -1.57 20.85 13.25
N ARG A 190 -1.96 21.85 12.46
CA ARG A 190 -1.85 21.83 11.00
C ARG A 190 -0.42 21.64 10.55
N LEU A 191 0.51 22.45 11.06
CA LEU A 191 1.93 22.38 10.70
C LEU A 191 2.55 21.02 11.06
N ILE A 192 2.24 20.47 12.24
CA ILE A 192 2.73 19.15 12.64
C ILE A 192 2.23 18.04 11.69
N ARG A 193 0.94 18.07 11.31
CA ARG A 193 0.36 17.08 10.39
C ARG A 193 0.91 17.22 8.97
N LEU A 194 1.16 18.45 8.52
CA LEU A 194 1.76 18.73 7.23
C LEU A 194 3.23 18.28 7.18
N SER A 195 4.02 18.58 8.22
CA SER A 195 5.39 18.08 8.37
C SER A 195 5.44 16.56 8.38
N HIS A 196 4.51 15.88 9.07
CA HIS A 196 4.42 14.42 9.05
C HIS A 196 4.07 13.87 7.65
N THR A 197 3.19 14.55 6.92
CA THR A 197 2.85 14.17 5.53
C THR A 197 4.05 14.33 4.60
N PHE A 198 4.79 15.43 4.73
CA PHE A 198 6.03 15.65 3.97
C PHE A 198 7.14 14.71 4.37
N PHE A 199 7.25 14.33 5.64
CA PHE A 199 8.19 13.30 6.07
C PHE A 199 7.94 11.97 5.33
N TRP A 200 6.68 11.54 5.22
CA TRP A 200 6.33 10.31 4.48
C TRP A 200 6.45 10.45 2.97
N ALA A 201 6.25 11.65 2.43
CA ALA A 201 6.47 11.92 1.01
C ALA A 201 7.96 12.01 0.65
N ALA A 202 8.79 12.50 1.57
CA ALA A 202 10.23 12.66 1.39
C ALA A 202 11.01 11.38 1.67
N THR A 203 10.52 10.53 2.57
CA THR A 203 11.13 9.23 2.80
C THR A 203 10.86 8.35 1.58
N PRO A 204 11.90 7.86 0.88
CA PRO A 204 11.73 6.91 -0.21
C PRO A 204 11.14 5.64 0.39
N THR A 205 9.82 5.53 0.34
CA THR A 205 9.13 4.29 0.62
C THR A 205 9.14 3.52 -0.69
N ALA A 206 9.82 2.37 -0.72
CA ALA A 206 9.80 1.41 -1.85
C ALA A 206 8.40 0.80 -2.08
N SER A 207 7.35 1.45 -1.58
CA SER A 207 5.93 1.12 -1.62
C SER A 207 5.17 2.44 -1.79
N ASN A 208 5.54 3.21 -2.80
CA ASN A 208 4.83 4.38 -3.26
C ASN A 208 3.56 3.93 -4.00
N GLY A 209 2.42 3.82 -3.29
CA GLY A 209 1.09 3.64 -3.89
C GLY A 209 0.64 4.78 -4.83
N LEU A 210 1.58 5.63 -5.26
CA LEU A 210 1.47 6.63 -6.31
C LEU A 210 1.89 6.09 -7.69
N ASN A 211 2.76 5.05 -7.75
CA ASN A 211 3.11 4.39 -9.01
C ASN A 211 1.95 3.57 -9.61
N ASP A 212 0.89 3.33 -8.84
CA ASP A 212 -0.34 2.71 -9.31
C ASP A 212 -1.27 3.69 -10.06
N CYS A 213 -0.84 4.95 -10.26
CA CYS A 213 -1.61 5.98 -10.95
C CYS A 213 -1.01 6.35 -12.31
N GLU A 214 -1.68 5.90 -13.38
CA GLU A 214 -1.34 6.25 -14.78
C GLU A 214 -1.36 7.77 -15.05
N GLU A 215 -2.23 8.52 -14.36
CA GLU A 215 -2.37 9.97 -14.54
C GLU A 215 -1.18 10.75 -13.97
N PHE A 216 -0.61 10.30 -12.84
CA PHE A 216 0.59 10.89 -12.26
C PHE A 216 1.83 10.64 -13.14
N ILE A 217 1.98 9.43 -13.67
CA ILE A 217 3.08 9.08 -14.59
C ILE A 217 3.05 9.98 -15.84
N ARG A 218 1.86 10.27 -16.37
CA ARG A 218 1.69 11.14 -17.55
C ARG A 218 2.08 12.59 -17.27
N ASP A 219 1.71 13.13 -16.12
CA ASP A 219 2.05 14.51 -15.74
C ASP A 219 3.53 14.65 -15.38
N ALA A 220 4.10 13.61 -14.76
CA ALA A 220 5.50 13.58 -14.38
C ALA A 220 6.44 13.45 -15.60
N ALA A 221 5.99 12.85 -16.71
CA ALA A 221 6.74 12.79 -17.97
C ALA A 221 7.07 14.18 -18.58
N ASN A 222 6.36 15.24 -18.19
CA ASN A 222 6.64 16.62 -18.60
C ASN A 222 7.62 17.34 -17.66
N CYS A 223 8.10 16.68 -16.61
CA CYS A 223 9.06 17.26 -15.68
C CYS A 223 10.49 17.10 -16.23
N PRO A 224 11.32 18.16 -16.25
CA PRO A 224 12.72 18.06 -16.69
C PRO A 224 13.62 17.29 -15.71
N LEU A 225 13.10 16.96 -14.53
CA LEU A 225 13.79 16.10 -13.56
C LEU A 225 13.35 14.65 -13.79
N PRO A 226 14.28 13.69 -13.81
CA PRO A 226 13.93 12.28 -13.93
C PRO A 226 13.01 11.89 -12.79
N VAL A 227 11.82 11.41 -13.15
CA VAL A 227 10.83 10.89 -12.21
C VAL A 227 11.23 9.45 -11.96
N ASP A 228 12.19 9.24 -11.06
CA ASP A 228 12.41 7.92 -10.49
C ASP A 228 11.85 7.86 -9.06
N ASP A 229 11.72 6.63 -8.55
CA ASP A 229 11.15 6.33 -7.23
C ASP A 229 11.96 6.92 -6.06
N ASP A 230 13.22 7.30 -6.29
CA ASP A 230 14.12 7.89 -5.31
C ASP A 230 13.99 9.43 -5.25
N HIS A 231 13.35 10.06 -6.24
CA HIS A 231 13.34 11.53 -6.40
C HIS A 231 11.98 12.23 -6.19
N ILE A 232 10.89 11.52 -5.91
CA ILE A 232 9.56 12.14 -5.66
C ILE A 232 9.58 13.09 -4.45
N GLY A 233 10.26 12.70 -3.38
CA GLY A 233 10.47 13.54 -2.20
C GLY A 233 11.22 14.83 -2.52
N PRO A 234 12.41 14.74 -3.11
CA PRO A 234 13.15 15.88 -3.65
C PRO A 234 12.36 16.74 -4.63
N LEU A 235 11.47 16.15 -5.44
CA LEU A 235 10.63 16.88 -6.40
C LEU A 235 9.57 17.75 -5.71
N LEU A 236 8.90 17.22 -4.69
CA LEU A 236 7.94 17.97 -3.86
C LEU A 236 8.61 19.09 -3.06
N LEU A 237 9.85 18.86 -2.62
CA LEU A 237 10.67 19.84 -1.89
C LEU A 237 11.48 20.77 -2.82
N SER A 238 11.43 20.56 -4.13
CA SER A 238 12.16 21.38 -5.09
C SER A 238 11.57 22.80 -5.18
N PRO A 239 12.33 23.80 -5.66
CA PRO A 239 11.79 25.15 -5.90
C PRO A 239 10.58 25.15 -6.83
N TYR A 240 10.44 24.16 -7.71
CA TYR A 240 9.26 24.01 -8.57
C TYR A 240 8.06 23.46 -7.80
N GLY A 241 8.26 22.44 -6.95
CA GLY A 241 7.23 21.92 -6.04
C GLY A 241 6.74 23.00 -5.06
N LEU A 242 7.67 23.71 -4.42
CA LEU A 242 7.37 24.80 -3.49
C LEU A 242 6.71 26.00 -4.18
N ARG A 243 7.18 26.44 -5.36
CA ARG A 243 6.50 27.50 -6.12
C ARG A 243 5.12 27.08 -6.62
N ALA A 244 4.93 25.80 -6.95
CA ALA A 244 3.61 25.27 -7.27
C ALA A 244 2.70 25.34 -6.04
N LEU A 245 3.21 25.01 -4.84
CA LEU A 245 2.47 25.14 -3.58
C LEU A 245 2.15 26.61 -3.25
N VAL A 246 3.09 27.55 -3.41
CA VAL A 246 2.87 29.00 -3.21
C VAL A 246 1.89 29.57 -4.23
N ARG A 247 2.01 29.22 -5.52
CA ARG A 247 1.13 29.69 -6.59
C ARG A 247 -0.32 29.21 -6.40
N VAL A 248 -0.50 28.06 -5.76
CA VAL A 248 -1.81 27.48 -5.45
C VAL A 248 -2.33 27.95 -4.08
N GLY A 249 -1.63 28.89 -3.43
CA GLY A 249 -2.03 29.51 -2.16
C GLY A 249 -1.88 28.59 -0.94
N GLN A 250 -1.05 27.54 -1.05
CA GLN A 250 -0.88 26.50 -0.02
C GLN A 250 0.33 26.73 0.89
N LEU A 251 1.35 27.44 0.41
CA LEU A 251 2.35 28.09 1.26
C LEU A 251 2.16 29.60 1.12
N THR A 252 2.34 30.34 2.22
CA THR A 252 2.48 31.79 2.11
C THR A 252 3.77 32.11 1.36
N LYS A 253 3.86 33.30 0.74
CA LYS A 253 5.10 33.69 0.02
C LYS A 253 6.34 33.74 0.93
N ASP A 254 6.12 33.77 2.25
CA ASP A 254 7.14 33.92 3.27
C ASP A 254 7.54 32.57 3.92
N GLU A 255 6.85 31.47 3.57
CA GLU A 255 7.15 30.08 3.95
C GLU A 255 7.83 29.31 2.80
#